data_AF-A0A2D4K2X7-F1
#
_entry.id   AF-A0A2D4K2X7-F1
#
_cell.length_a   1.000
_cell.length_b   1.000
_cell.length_c   1.000
_cell.angle_alpha   90.00
_cell.angle_beta   90.00
_cell.angle_gamma   90.00
#
_symmetry.space_group_name_H-M   'P 1'
#
loop_
_entity.id
_entity.type
_entity.pdbx_description
1 polymer ?
#
loop_
_entity_poly.entity_id
_entity_poly.type
_entity_poly.pdbx_seq_one_letter_code
_entity_poly.pdbx_strand_id
1 'polypeptide(L)'
;FVLTLEVLNRNIRQDEEIKGMKIRKEEYKLQAFADDLVFILEEPLITAPRLMERIEEYGRVTGLKINKDKTKILTKNMLMRQKKELQETLGIQVTNKVKY
;
A
#
# COMPACT_ATOMS: atom_id res chain seq x y z
N PHE A 1 11.27 11.23 -13.16
CA PHE A 1 9.98 10.56 -12.87
C PHE A 1 10.18 9.11 -12.41
N VAL A 2 10.96 8.27 -13.10
CA VAL A 2 11.19 6.87 -12.68
C VAL A 2 12.01 6.76 -11.38
N LEU A 3 13.04 7.60 -11.20
CA LEU A 3 13.93 7.58 -10.01
C LEU A 3 13.19 7.78 -8.68
N THR A 4 12.17 8.63 -8.63
CA THR A 4 11.41 8.86 -7.40
C THR A 4 10.64 7.60 -7.01
N LEU A 5 9.83 7.06 -7.92
CA LEU A 5 9.08 5.82 -7.69
C LEU A 5 9.99 4.65 -7.30
N GLU A 6 11.18 4.55 -7.88
CA GLU A 6 12.17 3.53 -7.51
C GLU A 6 12.68 3.71 -6.07
N VAL A 7 12.97 4.95 -5.66
CA VAL A 7 13.37 5.28 -4.28
C VAL A 7 12.25 4.98 -3.28
N LEU A 8 10.98 5.28 -3.61
CA LEU A 8 9.84 4.88 -2.79
C LEU A 8 9.78 3.36 -2.67
N ASN A 9 9.85 2.64 -3.79
CA ASN A 9 9.79 1.19 -3.82
C ASN A 9 10.90 0.56 -2.97
N ARG A 10 12.12 1.10 -3.05
CA ARG A 10 13.24 0.64 -2.23
C ARG A 10 13.05 0.94 -0.75
N ASN A 11 12.57 2.14 -0.39
CA ASN A 11 12.28 2.49 1.01
C ASN A 11 11.25 1.52 1.60
N ILE A 12 10.11 1.34 0.92
CA ILE A 12 9.04 0.44 1.38
C ILE A 12 9.51 -1.03 1.46
N ARG A 13 10.39 -1.47 0.55
CA ARG A 13 10.97 -2.83 0.62
C ARG A 13 11.91 -3.01 1.81
N GLN A 14 12.73 -2.01 2.11
CA GLN A 14 13.65 -2.03 3.26
C GLN A 14 12.96 -1.80 4.59
N ASP A 15 11.77 -1.20 4.59
CA ASP A 15 10.99 -0.97 5.79
C ASP A 15 10.51 -2.31 6.39
N GLU A 16 11.02 -2.64 7.57
CA GLU A 16 10.62 -3.85 8.31
C GLU A 16 9.23 -3.69 8.96
N GLU A 17 8.76 -2.45 9.15
CA GLU A 17 7.41 -2.19 9.65
C GLU A 17 6.35 -2.53 8.59
N ILE A 18 6.74 -2.49 7.31
CA ILE A 18 5.90 -2.90 6.19
C ILE A 18 6.10 -4.38 5.92
N LYS A 19 5.33 -5.21 6.63
CA LYS A 19 5.25 -6.64 6.34
C LYS A 19 4.50 -6.86 5.03
N GLY A 20 5.18 -7.48 4.07
CA GLY A 20 4.61 -7.88 2.80
C GLY A 20 4.27 -9.36 2.78
N MET A 21 3.57 -9.79 1.73
CA MET A 21 3.27 -11.20 1.55
C MET A 21 4.54 -11.96 1.14
N LYS A 22 4.93 -12.97 1.92
CA LYS A 22 6.07 -13.83 1.58
C LYS A 22 5.61 -14.99 0.70
N ILE A 23 5.99 -14.97 -0.58
CA ILE A 23 5.72 -16.05 -1.53
C ILE A 23 7.05 -16.70 -1.90
N ARG A 24 7.17 -18.02 -1.66
CA ARG A 24 8.30 -18.84 -2.14
C ARG A 24 9.71 -18.26 -1.83
N LYS A 25 9.90 -17.74 -0.61
CA LYS A 25 11.13 -17.06 -0.10
C LYS A 25 11.32 -15.60 -0.53
N GLU A 26 10.52 -15.07 -1.45
CA GLU A 26 10.54 -13.64 -1.79
C GLU A 26 9.44 -12.89 -1.03
N GLU A 27 9.80 -11.73 -0.47
CA GLU A 27 8.85 -10.83 0.21
C GLU A 27 8.34 -9.80 -0.78
N TYR A 28 7.05 -9.93 -1.12
CA TYR A 28 6.34 -8.99 -1.97
C TYR A 28 5.66 -7.95 -1.10
N LYS A 29 6.31 -6.79 -0.94
CA LYS A 29 5.81 -5.63 -0.17
C LYS A 29 5.18 -4.57 -1.08
N LEU A 30 5.86 -4.27 -2.19
CA LEU A 30 5.46 -3.24 -3.15
C LEU A 30 5.83 -3.66 -4.57
N GLN A 31 4.95 -3.34 -5.50
CA GLN A 31 5.16 -3.46 -6.93
C GLN A 31 4.75 -2.16 -7.62
N ALA A 32 5.70 -1.48 -8.26
CA ALA A 32 5.43 -0.30 -9.06
C ALA A 32 5.18 -0.72 -10.53
N PHE A 33 4.05 -0.31 -11.07
CA PHE A 33 3.75 -0.26 -12.49
C PHE A 33 3.91 1.20 -12.97
N ALA A 34 4.12 1.40 -14.28
CA ALA A 34 4.49 2.68 -14.88
C ALA A 34 3.79 3.90 -14.23
N ASP A 35 2.46 3.84 -14.13
CA ASP A 35 1.63 4.91 -13.55
C ASP A 35 0.92 4.49 -12.25
N ASP A 36 1.03 3.23 -11.83
CA ASP A 36 0.26 2.65 -10.72
C ASP A 36 1.17 1.96 -9.69
N LEU A 37 0.98 2.27 -8.41
CA LEU A 37 1.66 1.60 -7.31
C LEU A 37 0.74 0.57 -6.67
N VAL A 38 1.18 -0.69 -6.66
CA VAL A 38 0.47 -1.80 -6.03
C VAL A 38 1.22 -2.19 -4.76
N PHE A 39 0.53 -2.14 -3.63
CA PHE A 39 1.08 -2.51 -2.33
C PHE A 39 0.48 -3.85 -1.89
N ILE A 40 1.34 -4.74 -1.38
CA ILE A 40 0.96 -6.06 -0.92
C ILE A 40 1.38 -6.13 0.54
N LEU A 41 0.39 -6.11 1.42
CA LEU A 41 0.60 -6.05 2.87
C LEU A 41 0.13 -7.35 3.49
N GLU A 42 0.96 -7.91 4.36
CA GLU A 42 0.56 -8.91 5.34
C GLU A 42 0.06 -8.13 6.57
N GLU A 43 -1.11 -8.48 7.09
CA GLU A 43 -1.77 -7.81 8.23
C GLU A 43 -2.13 -6.31 8.02
N PRO A 44 -3.14 -5.98 7.19
CA PRO A 44 -3.42 -4.59 6.81
C PRO A 44 -3.75 -3.64 7.97
N LEU A 45 -4.21 -4.15 9.11
CA LEU A 45 -4.52 -3.30 10.28
C LEU A 45 -3.30 -2.55 10.81
N ILE A 46 -2.15 -3.21 10.86
CA ILE A 46 -0.93 -2.64 11.42
C ILE A 46 -0.16 -1.92 10.31
N THR A 47 -0.10 -2.57 9.15
CA THR A 47 0.78 -2.17 8.06
C THR A 47 0.21 -1.03 7.21
N ALA A 48 -1.12 -0.94 7.07
CA ALA A 48 -1.72 0.10 6.24
C ALA A 48 -1.63 1.52 6.80
N PRO A 49 -1.90 1.80 8.10
CA PRO A 49 -1.68 3.16 8.62
C PRO A 49 -0.21 3.57 8.46
N ARG A 50 0.73 2.66 8.75
CA ARG A 50 2.18 2.89 8.59
C ARG A 50 2.57 3.16 7.14
N LEU A 51 2.00 2.39 6.22
CA LEU A 51 2.17 2.63 4.78
C LEU A 51 1.66 4.01 4.41
N MET A 52 0.51 4.43 4.92
CA MET A 52 -0.07 5.72 4.59
C MET A 52 0.80 6.88 5.10
N GLU A 53 1.36 6.77 6.31
CA GLU A 53 2.34 7.73 6.83
C GLU A 53 3.58 7.80 5.93
N ARG A 54 4.14 6.66 5.52
CA ARG A 54 5.30 6.61 4.61
C ARG A 54 5.03 7.26 3.26
N ILE A 55 3.86 6.99 2.66
CA ILE A 55 3.54 7.59 1.37
C ILE A 55 3.21 9.08 1.55
N GLU A 56 2.64 9.52 2.67
CA GLU A 56 2.41 10.94 2.93
C GLU A 56 3.71 11.72 3.14
N GLU A 57 4.65 11.17 3.93
CA GLU A 57 6.00 11.70 4.10
C GLU A 57 6.73 11.79 2.77
N TYR A 58 6.70 10.71 1.99
CA TYR A 58 7.30 10.67 0.67
C TYR A 58 6.64 11.64 -0.31
N GLY A 59 5.30 11.73 -0.28
CA GLY A 59 4.52 12.65 -1.07
C GLY A 59 4.84 14.11 -0.76
N ARG A 60 5.14 14.41 0.51
CA ARG A 60 5.63 15.73 0.94
C ARG A 60 7.01 16.05 0.38
N VAL A 61 7.91 15.08 0.34
CA VAL A 61 9.27 15.23 -0.20
C VAL A 61 9.26 15.38 -1.73
N THR A 62 8.39 14.64 -2.42
CA THR A 62 8.35 14.61 -3.89
C THR A 62 7.32 15.53 -4.52
N GLY A 63 6.43 16.11 -3.71
CA GLY A 63 5.24 16.84 -4.19
C GLY A 63 4.16 15.93 -4.78
N LEU A 64 4.29 14.60 -4.66
CA LEU A 64 3.30 13.65 -5.15
C LEU A 64 2.14 13.54 -4.17
N LYS A 65 0.92 13.71 -4.69
CA LYS A 65 -0.30 13.55 -3.90
C LYS A 65 -0.93 12.21 -4.21
N ILE A 66 -1.10 11.34 -3.20
CA ILE A 66 -1.87 10.10 -3.35
C ILE A 66 -3.29 10.47 -3.75
N ASN A 67 -3.74 9.91 -4.87
CA ASN A 67 -5.13 10.01 -5.26
C ASN A 67 -5.94 8.89 -4.60
N LYS A 68 -6.49 9.16 -3.42
CA LYS A 68 -7.33 8.22 -2.65
C LYS A 68 -8.54 7.72 -3.44
N ASP A 69 -8.98 8.46 -4.45
CA ASP A 69 -10.11 8.12 -5.32
C ASP A 69 -9.75 7.01 -6.32
N LYS A 70 -8.49 6.99 -6.80
CA LYS A 70 -7.96 5.93 -7.65
C LYS A 70 -7.36 4.77 -6.86
N THR A 71 -6.88 5.00 -5.63
CA THR A 71 -6.33 3.93 -4.80
C THR A 71 -7.46 2.99 -4.37
N LYS A 72 -7.24 1.68 -4.54
CA LYS A 72 -8.15 0.64 -4.07
C LYS A 72 -7.39 -0.34 -3.20
N ILE A 73 -7.99 -0.73 -2.09
CA ILE A 73 -7.39 -1.70 -1.19
C ILE A 73 -8.01 -3.07 -1.48
N LEU A 74 -7.18 -4.04 -1.83
CA LEU A 74 -7.59 -5.42 -2.07
C LEU A 74 -7.31 -6.27 -0.85
N THR A 75 -8.37 -6.76 -0.19
CA THR A 75 -8.24 -7.63 0.98
C THR A 75 -8.69 -9.05 0.65
N LYS A 76 -7.75 -10.00 0.59
CA LYS A 76 -8.05 -11.40 0.22
C LYS A 76 -8.46 -12.30 1.41
N ASN A 77 -8.21 -11.87 2.65
CA ASN A 77 -8.53 -12.66 3.86
C ASN A 77 -8.85 -11.81 5.11
N MET A 78 -9.58 -10.68 4.97
CA MET A 78 -9.97 -9.84 6.13
C MET A 78 -11.44 -10.01 6.53
N LEU A 79 -11.69 -10.03 7.85
CA LEU A 79 -13.03 -9.93 8.42
C LEU A 79 -13.69 -8.58 8.07
N MET A 80 -15.03 -8.56 8.01
CA MET A 80 -15.80 -7.34 7.74
C MET A 80 -15.48 -6.20 8.72
N ARG A 81 -15.24 -6.50 10.00
CA ARG A 81 -14.85 -5.49 11.00
C ARG A 81 -13.54 -4.80 10.64
N GLN A 82 -12.53 -5.58 10.27
CA GLN A 82 -11.22 -5.02 9.96
C GLN A 82 -11.21 -4.27 8.64
N LYS A 83 -12.00 -4.69 7.65
CA LYS A 83 -12.24 -3.88 6.45
C LYS A 83 -12.85 -2.53 6.78
N LYS A 84 -13.79 -2.49 7.72
CA LYS A 84 -14.48 -1.27 8.13
C LYS A 84 -13.52 -0.32 8.86
N GLU A 85 -12.75 -0.84 9.83
CA GLU A 85 -11.71 -0.07 10.52
C GLU A 85 -10.63 0.44 9.56
N LEU A 86 -10.20 -0.40 8.61
CA LEU A 86 -9.22 -0.03 7.59
C LEU A 86 -9.74 1.05 6.65
N GLN A 87 -11.00 0.94 6.23
CA GLN A 87 -11.68 1.94 5.40
C GLN A 87 -11.85 3.26 6.14
N GLU A 88 -12.22 3.24 7.42
CA GLU A 88 -12.35 4.44 8.26
C GLU A 88 -10.99 5.11 8.53
N THR A 89 -9.94 4.31 8.79
CA THR A 89 -8.59 4.81 9.06
C THR A 89 -7.97 5.47 7.83
N LEU A 90 -8.09 4.84 6.66
CA LEU A 90 -7.39 5.30 5.45
C LEU A 90 -8.26 6.23 4.60
N GLY A 91 -9.59 6.12 4.71
CA GLY A 91 -10.56 6.81 3.86
C GLY A 91 -10.55 6.32 2.41
N ILE A 92 -10.10 5.07 2.17
CA ILE A 92 -9.96 4.48 0.83
C ILE A 92 -10.96 3.33 0.69
N GLN A 93 -11.58 3.17 -0.50
CA GLN A 93 -12.47 2.04 -0.75
C GLN A 93 -11.72 0.71 -0.70
N VAL A 94 -12.16 -0.16 0.22
CA VAL A 94 -11.73 -1.55 0.29
C VAL A 94 -12.59 -2.38 -0.65
N THR A 95 -12.01 -2.91 -1.71
CA THR A 95 -12.70 -3.81 -2.65
C THR A 95 -12.24 -5.25 -2.49
N ASN A 96 -13.18 -6.18 -2.63
CA ASN A 96 -12.88 -7.62 -2.65
C ASN A 96 -12.66 -8.18 -4.07
N LYS A 97 -12.90 -7.37 -5.12
CA LYS A 97 -12.68 -7.72 -6.52
C LYS A 97 -12.21 -6.50 -7.29
N VAL A 98 -11.08 -6.62 -7.98
CA VAL A 98 -10.80 -5.79 -9.16
C VAL A 98 -11.51 -6.47 -10.33
N LYS A 99 -12.50 -5.78 -10.93
CA LYS A 99 -12.94 -6.11 -12.29
C LYS A 99 -11.88 -5.50 -13.21
N TYR A 100 -11.16 -6.38 -13.89
CA TYR A 100 -10.25 -6.03 -14.99
C TYR A 100 -11.08 -5.48 -16.16
#